data_AF-A0ABD5Z2H2-F1
#
_entry.id   AF-A0ABD5Z2H2-F1
#
_cell.length_a   1.000
_cell.length_b   1.000
_cell.length_c   1.000
_cell.angle_alpha   90.00
_cell.angle_beta   90.00
_cell.angle_gamma   90.00
#
_symmetry.space_group_name_H-M   'P 1'
#
loop_
_entity.id
_entity.type
_entity.pdbx_description
1 polymer ?
#
loop_
_entity_poly.entity_id
_entity_poly.type
_entity_poly.pdbx_seq_one_letter_code
_entity_poly.pdbx_strand_id
1 'polypeptide(L)'
;MTWTIEGVRLLVAPDLSLAALAFVGAGICLGVVSGLTPGLHVNTLALLVAASVPLLPAGTDPTLVGAAILAAGVVHSFLDVVPALAVGVPDAAMAVTTLPGHRLVLAGRGREAHRLSAVGSGVASLAALLLGWPVTVAMRRVVPFLDAHLPVVLAVVACALVAGEPTTKRRVGAVLALAASGAVGALVLDARLSAPLGDGDVLLPVFSGLFGLPVLLAALRGQGVPPQGSPEIPVPKSLVGVAAVAGTVSGALVSYVSGVSSAVAATLSISVLPSADAPDRAFLVATSGVNTANTILALWLLQQCKHFSDWRHEGGVWENDRPLRFASMKSRKRNGRSMPMNTTSTTV
;
A
#
# COMPACT_ATOMS: atom_id res chain seq x y z
N MET A 1 -28.69 -20.51 8.98
CA MET A 1 -28.43 -21.93 8.63
C MET A 1 -27.05 -22.05 8.02
N THR A 2 -26.27 -23.08 8.37
CA THR A 2 -24.91 -23.32 7.84
C THR A 2 -24.86 -24.64 7.10
N TRP A 3 -24.39 -24.62 5.84
CA TRP A 3 -24.11 -25.82 5.06
C TRP A 3 -22.63 -25.80 4.63
N THR A 4 -21.93 -26.92 4.69
CA THR A 4 -20.55 -27.04 4.17
C THR A 4 -20.58 -27.87 2.90
N ILE A 5 -20.15 -27.28 1.78
CA ILE A 5 -19.92 -28.00 0.52
C ILE A 5 -18.46 -27.77 0.15
N GLU A 6 -17.66 -28.83 0.10
CA GLU A 6 -16.23 -28.79 -0.29
C GLU A 6 -15.40 -27.70 0.42
N GLY A 7 -15.63 -27.49 1.72
CA GLY A 7 -14.90 -26.48 2.51
C GLY A 7 -15.47 -25.06 2.44
N VAL A 8 -16.48 -24.80 1.60
CA VAL A 8 -17.23 -23.53 1.56
C VAL A 8 -18.40 -23.61 2.53
N ARG A 9 -18.40 -22.75 3.56
CA ARG A 9 -19.52 -22.58 4.50
C ARG A 9 -20.56 -21.62 3.90
N LEU A 10 -21.67 -22.16 3.43
CA LEU A 10 -22.88 -21.41 3.07
C LEU A 10 -23.62 -21.02 4.34
N LEU A 11 -23.50 -19.76 4.75
CA LEU A 11 -24.19 -19.18 5.89
C LEU A 11 -25.38 -18.34 5.42
N VAL A 12 -26.58 -18.73 5.81
CA VAL A 12 -27.79 -17.89 5.69
C VAL A 12 -27.94 -17.12 7.00
N ALA A 13 -27.49 -15.86 6.99
CA ALA A 13 -27.55 -14.90 8.09
C ALA A 13 -27.90 -13.50 7.52
N PRO A 14 -29.19 -13.12 7.45
CA PRO A 14 -29.62 -11.89 6.82
C PRO A 14 -29.08 -10.64 7.55
N ASP A 15 -29.03 -10.66 8.88
CA ASP A 15 -28.51 -9.53 9.67
C ASP A 15 -27.02 -9.29 9.41
N LEU A 16 -26.22 -10.37 9.35
CA LEU A 16 -24.80 -10.28 9.00
C LEU A 16 -24.60 -9.80 7.56
N SER A 17 -25.45 -10.26 6.63
CA SER A 17 -25.39 -9.84 5.23
C SER A 17 -25.72 -8.35 5.10
N LEU A 18 -26.75 -7.87 5.81
CA LEU A 18 -27.12 -6.46 5.84
C LEU A 18 -26.02 -5.61 6.46
N ALA A 19 -25.43 -6.05 7.58
CA ALA A 19 -24.31 -5.40 8.21
C ALA A 19 -23.09 -5.33 7.27
N ALA A 20 -22.76 -6.43 6.60
CA ALA A 20 -21.67 -6.48 5.62
C ALA A 20 -21.91 -5.48 4.47
N LEU A 21 -23.12 -5.45 3.91
CA LEU A 21 -23.48 -4.49 2.86
C LEU A 21 -23.39 -3.04 3.36
N ALA A 22 -23.81 -2.75 4.59
CA ALA A 22 -23.71 -1.42 5.18
C ALA A 22 -22.25 -0.98 5.35
N PHE A 23 -21.38 -1.86 5.87
CA PHE A 23 -19.96 -1.59 6.03
C PHE A 23 -19.24 -1.44 4.68
N VAL A 24 -19.57 -2.29 3.70
CA VAL A 24 -19.05 -2.15 2.32
C VAL A 24 -19.52 -0.84 1.71
N GLY A 25 -20.79 -0.47 1.86
CA GLY A 25 -21.34 0.81 1.39
C GLY A 25 -20.63 2.01 2.03
N ALA A 26 -20.42 1.99 3.35
CA ALA A 26 -19.65 3.01 4.05
C ALA A 26 -18.20 3.06 3.53
N GLY A 27 -17.57 1.90 3.33
CA GLY A 27 -16.26 1.78 2.72
C GLY A 27 -16.20 2.42 1.33
N ILE A 28 -17.17 2.15 0.46
CA ILE A 28 -17.27 2.77 -0.87
C ILE A 28 -17.32 4.30 -0.74
N CYS A 29 -18.18 4.84 0.14
CA CYS A 29 -18.27 6.29 0.36
C CYS A 29 -16.93 6.88 0.82
N LEU A 30 -16.26 6.24 1.78
CA LEU A 30 -14.93 6.67 2.24
C LEU A 30 -13.87 6.55 1.14
N GLY A 31 -13.95 5.54 0.29
CA GLY A 31 -13.11 5.36 -0.89
C GLY A 31 -13.32 6.47 -1.92
N VAL A 32 -14.56 6.90 -2.15
CA VAL A 32 -14.88 8.05 -3.02
C VAL A 32 -14.30 9.33 -2.44
N VAL A 33 -14.52 9.60 -1.14
CA VAL A 33 -13.99 10.79 -0.47
C VAL A 33 -12.46 10.81 -0.56
N SER A 34 -11.81 9.71 -0.19
CA SER A 34 -10.35 9.63 -0.24
C SER A 34 -9.77 9.70 -1.65
N GLY A 35 -10.38 9.01 -2.62
CA GLY A 35 -9.90 8.99 -4.00
C GLY A 35 -10.10 10.32 -4.73
N LEU A 36 -11.12 11.11 -4.38
CA LEU A 36 -11.37 12.40 -5.01
C LEU A 36 -10.76 13.59 -4.26
N THR A 37 -10.29 13.40 -3.02
CA THR A 37 -9.63 14.45 -2.24
C THR A 37 -8.13 14.46 -2.55
N PRO A 38 -7.58 15.54 -3.15
CA PRO A 38 -6.16 15.64 -3.44
C PRO A 38 -5.32 15.48 -2.17
N GLY A 39 -4.32 14.59 -2.22
CA GLY A 39 -3.39 14.35 -1.11
C GLY A 39 -3.89 13.45 0.02
N LEU A 40 -5.16 13.02 0.00
CA LEU A 40 -5.66 11.99 0.91
C LEU A 40 -5.43 10.60 0.29
N HIS A 41 -4.82 9.68 1.04
CA HIS A 41 -4.53 8.33 0.58
C HIS A 41 -5.29 7.28 1.41
N VAL A 42 -5.57 6.11 0.83
CA VAL A 42 -6.25 5.01 1.54
C VAL A 42 -5.55 4.60 2.85
N ASN A 43 -4.22 4.61 2.89
CA ASN A 43 -3.48 4.24 4.11
C ASN A 43 -3.81 5.18 5.29
N THR A 44 -3.89 6.48 5.02
CA THR A 44 -4.31 7.51 6.00
C THR A 44 -5.74 7.24 6.44
N LEU A 45 -6.63 6.93 5.50
CA LEU A 45 -8.01 6.59 5.79
C LEU A 45 -8.14 5.32 6.64
N ALA A 46 -7.35 4.28 6.36
CA ALA A 46 -7.36 3.04 7.12
C ALA A 46 -6.94 3.27 8.58
N LEU A 47 -5.95 4.14 8.83
CA LEU A 47 -5.56 4.55 10.17
C LEU A 47 -6.69 5.32 10.88
N LEU A 48 -7.39 6.22 10.18
CA LEU A 48 -8.54 6.95 10.73
C LEU A 48 -9.70 6.01 11.08
N VAL A 49 -9.98 5.03 10.21
CA VAL A 49 -11.00 4.00 10.47
C VAL A 49 -10.58 3.11 11.64
N ALA A 50 -9.30 2.73 11.73
CA ALA A 50 -8.79 1.97 12.87
C ALA A 50 -8.91 2.76 14.19
N ALA A 51 -8.60 4.05 14.17
CA ALA A 51 -8.73 4.93 15.33
C ALA A 51 -10.18 5.17 15.75
N SER A 52 -11.15 5.01 14.84
CA SER A 52 -12.58 5.15 15.13
C SER A 52 -13.25 3.85 15.61
N VAL A 53 -12.55 2.70 15.58
CA VAL A 53 -13.08 1.41 16.07
C VAL A 53 -13.69 1.48 17.48
N PRO A 54 -13.09 2.18 18.47
CA PRO A 54 -13.68 2.28 19.81
C PRO A 54 -15.04 2.99 19.86
N LEU A 55 -15.41 3.73 18.81
CA LEU A 55 -16.70 4.42 18.69
C LEU A 55 -17.81 3.52 18.12
N LEU A 56 -17.45 2.34 17.59
CA LEU A 56 -18.41 1.39 17.05
C LEU A 56 -19.16 0.66 18.18
N PRO A 57 -20.38 0.15 17.91
CA PRO A 57 -21.11 -0.65 18.89
C PRO A 57 -20.26 -1.81 19.43
N ALA A 58 -20.34 -2.03 20.74
CA ALA A 58 -19.62 -3.11 21.40
C ALA A 58 -19.96 -4.47 20.76
N GLY A 59 -18.93 -5.25 20.44
CA GLY A 59 -19.10 -6.54 19.76
C GLY A 59 -19.16 -6.47 18.23
N THR A 60 -18.89 -5.32 17.61
CA THR A 60 -18.75 -5.23 16.15
C THR A 60 -17.64 -6.17 15.67
N ASP A 61 -17.96 -7.05 14.73
CA ASP A 61 -17.00 -7.98 14.16
C ASP A 61 -15.89 -7.23 13.40
N PRO A 62 -14.60 -7.41 13.77
CA PRO A 62 -13.48 -6.79 13.06
C PRO A 62 -13.41 -7.12 11.56
N THR A 63 -14.01 -8.23 11.11
CA THR A 63 -14.08 -8.57 9.69
C THR A 63 -14.93 -7.59 8.89
N LEU A 64 -15.98 -7.00 9.49
CA LEU A 64 -16.82 -5.98 8.86
C LEU A 64 -16.04 -4.67 8.65
N VAL A 65 -15.24 -4.27 9.64
CA VAL A 65 -14.32 -3.12 9.52
C VAL A 65 -13.29 -3.38 8.42
N GLY A 66 -12.73 -4.59 8.38
CA GLY A 66 -11.83 -5.02 7.30
C GLY A 66 -12.47 -4.95 5.92
N ALA A 67 -13.75 -5.36 5.79
CA ALA A 67 -14.51 -5.26 4.55
C ALA A 67 -14.72 -3.79 4.12
N ALA A 68 -15.00 -2.89 5.07
CA ALA A 68 -15.11 -1.46 4.79
C ALA A 68 -13.77 -0.86 4.31
N ILE A 69 -12.65 -1.19 4.97
CA ILE A 69 -11.31 -0.74 4.57
C ILE A 69 -10.93 -1.28 3.18
N LEU A 70 -11.25 -2.55 2.89
CA LEU A 70 -11.05 -3.14 1.56
C LEU A 70 -11.82 -2.38 0.49
N ALA A 71 -13.12 -2.21 0.71
CA ALA A 71 -14.00 -1.52 -0.23
C ALA A 71 -13.52 -0.08 -0.46
N ALA A 72 -13.14 0.62 0.61
CA ALA A 72 -12.56 1.95 0.53
C ALA A 72 -11.27 1.98 -0.31
N GLY A 73 -10.35 1.04 -0.07
CA GLY A 73 -9.09 0.99 -0.81
C GLY A 73 -9.24 0.65 -2.29
N VAL A 74 -10.13 -0.29 -2.62
CA VAL A 74 -10.41 -0.62 -4.01
C VAL A 74 -10.99 0.60 -4.70
N VAL A 75 -12.05 1.20 -4.15
CA VAL A 75 -12.66 2.40 -4.75
C VAL A 75 -11.67 3.56 -4.85
N HIS A 76 -10.87 3.79 -3.81
CA HIS A 76 -9.79 4.79 -3.82
C HIS A 76 -8.84 4.57 -5.00
N SER A 77 -8.36 3.34 -5.22
CA SER A 77 -7.41 3.02 -6.30
C SER A 77 -7.96 3.18 -7.73
N PHE A 78 -9.27 3.31 -7.89
CA PHE A 78 -9.89 3.65 -9.18
C PHE A 78 -10.07 5.16 -9.37
N LEU A 79 -10.11 5.92 -8.27
CA LEU A 79 -10.50 7.34 -8.27
C LEU A 79 -9.33 8.27 -8.00
N ASP A 80 -8.27 7.82 -7.31
CA ASP A 80 -7.08 8.61 -6.94
C ASP A 80 -6.36 9.25 -8.15
N VAL A 81 -6.48 8.62 -9.32
CA VAL A 81 -6.00 9.14 -10.60
C VAL A 81 -6.69 10.45 -11.00
N VAL A 82 -7.95 10.67 -10.58
CA VAL A 82 -8.74 11.83 -10.98
C VAL A 82 -8.13 13.13 -10.48
N PRO A 83 -7.99 13.37 -9.15
CA PRO A 83 -7.33 14.58 -8.66
C PRO A 83 -5.85 14.63 -9.06
N ALA A 84 -5.16 13.48 -9.15
CA ALA A 84 -3.76 13.44 -9.56
C ALA A 84 -3.56 14.02 -10.98
N LEU A 85 -4.49 13.75 -11.90
CA LEU A 85 -4.44 14.22 -13.28
C LEU A 85 -5.18 15.54 -13.53
N ALA A 86 -6.11 15.95 -12.66
CA ALA A 86 -6.88 17.17 -12.84
C ALA A 86 -6.33 18.38 -12.05
N VAL A 87 -5.80 18.13 -10.85
CA VAL A 87 -5.43 19.19 -9.91
C VAL A 87 -3.91 19.33 -9.83
N GLY A 88 -3.15 18.26 -10.04
CA GLY A 88 -1.68 18.27 -9.96
C GLY A 88 -0.92 18.61 -11.25
N VAL A 89 -1.59 19.05 -12.32
CA VAL A 89 -0.95 19.26 -13.64
C VAL A 89 -0.01 20.47 -13.60
N PRO A 90 1.31 20.26 -13.75
CA PRO A 90 2.26 21.37 -13.80
C PRO A 90 2.05 22.18 -15.07
N ASP A 91 2.48 23.45 -15.05
CA ASP A 91 2.51 24.29 -16.26
C ASP A 91 3.18 23.53 -17.43
N ALA A 92 2.71 23.75 -18.66
CA ALA A 92 3.27 23.15 -19.86
C ALA A 92 4.77 23.45 -20.02
N ALA A 93 5.24 24.59 -19.51
CA ALA A 93 6.66 24.93 -19.44
C ALA A 93 7.51 23.94 -18.61
N MET A 94 6.88 23.18 -17.71
CA MET A 94 7.51 22.18 -16.85
C MET A 94 7.37 20.74 -17.41
N ALA A 95 6.84 20.55 -18.63
CA ALA A 95 6.54 19.25 -19.25
C ALA A 95 7.67 18.21 -19.12
N VAL A 96 8.94 18.64 -19.22
CA VAL A 96 10.14 17.78 -19.16
C VAL A 96 10.35 17.12 -17.80
N THR A 97 9.84 17.72 -16.71
CA THR A 97 9.93 17.17 -15.34
C THR A 97 8.61 16.55 -14.87
N THR A 98 7.57 16.58 -15.70
CA THR A 98 6.25 16.05 -15.33
C THR A 98 6.16 14.53 -15.41
N LEU A 99 5.34 13.97 -14.53
CA LEU A 99 5.05 12.53 -14.52
C LEU A 99 4.34 12.12 -15.82
N PRO A 100 4.48 10.86 -16.25
CA PRO A 100 3.89 10.38 -17.50
C PRO A 100 2.38 10.65 -17.66
N GLY A 101 1.61 10.54 -16.57
CA GLY A 101 0.19 10.88 -16.57
C GLY A 101 -0.08 12.36 -16.87
N HIS A 102 0.72 13.27 -16.32
CA HIS A 102 0.61 14.71 -16.60
C HIS A 102 0.99 15.04 -18.03
N ARG A 103 1.97 14.36 -18.61
CA ARG A 103 2.29 14.50 -20.05
C ARG A 103 1.10 14.14 -20.93
N LEU A 104 0.34 13.09 -20.60
CA LEU A 104 -0.89 12.76 -21.30
C LEU A 104 -1.95 13.85 -21.17
N VAL A 105 -2.16 14.41 -19.97
CA VAL A 105 -3.13 15.49 -19.76
C VAL A 105 -2.74 16.76 -20.52
N LEU A 106 -1.47 17.15 -20.48
CA LEU A 106 -0.92 18.28 -21.23
C LEU A 106 -1.04 18.10 -22.74
N ALA A 107 -0.98 16.86 -23.23
CA ALA A 107 -1.24 16.52 -24.63
C ALA A 107 -2.74 16.45 -25.00
N GLY A 108 -3.65 16.84 -24.08
CA GLY A 108 -5.10 16.78 -24.31
C GLY A 108 -5.71 15.38 -24.18
N ARG A 109 -5.04 14.44 -23.50
CA ARG A 109 -5.39 13.00 -23.43
C ARG A 109 -5.70 12.50 -22.02
N GLY A 110 -6.04 13.39 -21.10
CA GLY A 110 -6.47 13.08 -19.73
C GLY A 110 -7.66 12.13 -19.66
N ARG A 111 -8.64 12.25 -20.58
CA ARG A 111 -9.77 11.30 -20.63
C ARG A 111 -9.35 9.88 -20.98
N GLU A 112 -8.41 9.72 -21.90
CA GLU A 112 -7.78 8.44 -22.19
C GLU A 112 -7.00 7.94 -20.97
N ALA A 113 -6.25 8.82 -20.30
CA ALA A 113 -5.48 8.48 -19.10
C ALA A 113 -6.40 7.91 -17.99
N HIS A 114 -7.56 8.52 -17.72
CA HIS A 114 -8.53 7.97 -16.77
C HIS A 114 -9.01 6.57 -17.15
N ARG A 115 -9.28 6.31 -18.44
CA ARG A 115 -9.70 4.97 -18.89
C ARG A 115 -8.57 3.95 -18.82
N LEU A 116 -7.35 4.31 -19.19
CA LEU A 116 -6.18 3.44 -19.04
C LEU A 116 -5.97 3.04 -17.59
N SER A 117 -6.07 4.01 -16.67
CA SER A 117 -6.01 3.76 -15.23
C SER A 117 -7.11 2.80 -14.78
N ALA A 118 -8.37 3.06 -15.14
CA ALA A 118 -9.50 2.19 -14.80
C ALA A 118 -9.35 0.76 -15.37
N VAL A 119 -8.80 0.61 -16.59
CA VAL A 119 -8.51 -0.71 -17.17
C VAL A 119 -7.41 -1.41 -16.37
N GLY A 120 -6.34 -0.71 -16.01
CA GLY A 120 -5.26 -1.24 -15.16
C GLY A 120 -5.80 -1.75 -13.82
N SER A 121 -6.57 -0.92 -13.11
CA SER A 121 -7.20 -1.29 -11.83
C SER A 121 -8.21 -2.42 -11.99
N GLY A 122 -8.99 -2.45 -13.08
CA GLY A 122 -9.98 -3.49 -13.36
C GLY A 122 -9.34 -4.87 -13.62
N VAL A 123 -8.32 -4.92 -14.49
CA VAL A 123 -7.57 -6.15 -14.76
C VAL A 123 -6.87 -6.64 -13.50
N ALA A 124 -6.23 -5.74 -12.75
CA ALA A 124 -5.58 -6.07 -11.50
C ALA A 124 -6.55 -6.57 -10.43
N SER A 125 -7.76 -6.00 -10.35
CA SER A 125 -8.80 -6.50 -9.44
C SER A 125 -9.18 -7.94 -9.76
N LEU A 126 -9.48 -8.23 -11.03
CA LEU A 126 -9.83 -9.59 -11.45
C LEU A 126 -8.68 -10.56 -11.21
N ALA A 127 -7.47 -10.19 -11.62
CA ALA A 127 -6.28 -11.03 -11.45
C ALA A 127 -5.94 -11.24 -9.97
N ALA A 128 -6.03 -10.22 -9.11
CA ALA A 128 -5.79 -10.35 -7.67
C ALA A 128 -6.85 -11.22 -6.98
N LEU A 129 -8.11 -11.17 -7.42
CA LEU A 129 -9.17 -12.04 -6.89
C LEU A 129 -8.94 -13.51 -7.29
N LEU A 130 -8.59 -13.77 -8.55
CA LEU A 130 -8.36 -15.13 -9.06
C LEU A 130 -7.05 -15.73 -8.56
N LEU A 131 -5.99 -14.93 -8.52
CA LEU A 131 -4.64 -15.36 -8.16
C LEU A 131 -4.32 -15.17 -6.67
N GLY A 132 -5.19 -14.51 -5.90
CA GLY A 132 -4.93 -14.21 -4.49
C GLY A 132 -4.60 -15.44 -3.67
N TRP A 133 -5.43 -16.49 -3.75
CA TRP A 133 -5.16 -17.76 -3.09
C TRP A 133 -3.83 -18.41 -3.52
N PRO A 134 -3.58 -18.70 -4.82
CA PRO A 134 -2.34 -19.37 -5.24
C PRO A 134 -1.08 -18.53 -4.97
N VAL A 135 -1.15 -17.20 -5.16
CA VAL A 135 -0.05 -16.29 -4.83
C VAL A 135 0.25 -16.37 -3.35
N THR A 136 -0.76 -16.34 -2.49
CA THR A 136 -0.51 -16.40 -1.05
C THR A 136 0.06 -17.75 -0.62
N VAL A 137 -0.40 -18.86 -1.22
CA VAL A 137 0.17 -20.20 -1.00
C VAL A 137 1.65 -20.25 -1.39
N ALA A 138 2.01 -19.65 -2.53
CA ALA A 138 3.39 -19.56 -2.97
C ALA A 138 4.23 -18.69 -2.03
N MET A 139 3.72 -17.50 -1.68
CA MET A 139 4.42 -16.54 -0.82
C MET A 139 4.65 -17.06 0.59
N ARG A 140 3.83 -17.97 1.13
CA ARG A 140 4.14 -18.66 2.40
C ARG A 140 5.51 -19.34 2.41
N ARG A 141 6.00 -19.81 1.26
CA ARG A 141 7.33 -20.42 1.15
C ARG A 141 8.45 -19.39 0.96
N VAL A 142 8.11 -18.21 0.42
CA VAL A 142 9.06 -17.18 0.02
C VAL A 142 9.27 -16.14 1.14
N VAL A 143 8.22 -15.79 1.89
CA VAL A 143 8.26 -14.80 2.97
C VAL A 143 9.35 -15.09 4.01
N PRO A 144 9.55 -16.32 4.53
CA PRO A 144 10.63 -16.58 5.48
C PRO A 144 12.03 -16.26 4.91
N PHE A 145 12.23 -16.49 3.62
CA PHE A 145 13.47 -16.15 2.93
C PHE A 145 13.60 -14.63 2.75
N LEU A 146 12.52 -13.94 2.36
CA LEU A 146 12.49 -12.49 2.23
C LEU A 146 12.77 -11.80 3.57
N ASP A 147 12.14 -12.24 4.66
CA ASP A 147 12.33 -11.69 6.00
C ASP A 147 13.77 -11.88 6.48
N ALA A 148 14.37 -13.04 6.21
CA ALA A 148 15.77 -13.32 6.57
C ALA A 148 16.77 -12.44 5.81
N HIS A 149 16.42 -11.98 4.60
CA HIS A 149 17.30 -11.22 3.72
C HIS A 149 16.79 -9.80 3.45
N LEU A 150 15.82 -9.32 4.22
CA LEU A 150 15.13 -8.06 3.96
C LEU A 150 16.07 -6.87 3.77
N PRO A 151 17.14 -6.67 4.59
CA PRO A 151 18.08 -5.58 4.36
C PRO A 151 18.78 -5.65 3.00
N VAL A 152 19.11 -6.86 2.53
CA VAL A 152 19.74 -7.08 1.22
C VAL A 152 18.74 -6.78 0.11
N VAL A 153 17.49 -7.24 0.24
CA VAL A 153 16.42 -6.95 -0.73
C VAL A 153 16.21 -5.44 -0.87
N LEU A 154 16.11 -4.73 0.24
CA LEU A 154 15.94 -3.26 0.24
C LEU A 154 17.17 -2.55 -0.34
N ALA A 155 18.38 -3.01 -0.03
CA ALA A 155 19.60 -2.46 -0.61
C ALA A 155 19.64 -2.65 -2.14
N VAL A 156 19.27 -3.84 -2.64
CA VAL A 156 19.21 -4.12 -4.08
C VAL A 156 18.18 -3.22 -4.75
N VAL A 157 16.99 -3.07 -4.19
CA VAL A 157 15.94 -2.17 -4.71
C VAL A 157 16.43 -0.73 -4.75
N ALA A 158 17.05 -0.24 -3.66
CA ALA A 158 17.62 1.10 -3.60
C ALA A 158 18.72 1.31 -4.66
N CYS A 159 19.65 0.37 -4.80
CA CYS A 159 20.69 0.41 -5.83
C CYS A 159 20.09 0.38 -7.24
N ALA A 160 19.06 -0.42 -7.49
CA ALA A 160 18.39 -0.49 -8.79
C ALA A 160 17.72 0.84 -9.15
N LEU A 161 17.05 1.50 -8.20
CA LEU A 161 16.45 2.82 -8.40
C LEU A 161 17.51 3.87 -8.76
N VAL A 162 18.64 3.90 -8.03
CA VAL A 162 19.73 4.83 -8.33
C VAL A 162 20.37 4.51 -9.68
N ALA A 163 20.64 3.23 -9.98
CA ALA A 163 21.26 2.82 -11.24
C ALA A 163 20.38 3.09 -12.46
N GLY A 164 19.05 3.02 -12.29
CA GLY A 164 18.05 3.30 -13.31
C GLY A 164 18.01 4.75 -13.79
N GLU A 165 18.62 5.70 -13.06
CA GLU A 165 18.71 7.09 -13.51
C GLU A 165 19.67 7.25 -14.69
N PRO A 166 19.26 7.95 -15.77
CA PRO A 166 19.97 7.95 -17.04
C PRO A 166 21.24 8.81 -17.04
N THR A 167 21.37 9.76 -16.10
CA THR A 167 22.51 10.67 -16.04
C THR A 167 23.14 10.69 -14.66
N THR A 168 24.45 10.93 -14.57
CA THR A 168 25.18 11.04 -13.30
C THR A 168 24.56 12.10 -12.39
N LYS A 169 24.11 13.23 -12.94
CA LYS A 169 23.42 14.28 -12.16
C LYS A 169 22.15 13.75 -11.51
N ARG A 170 21.33 12.97 -12.24
CA ARG A 170 20.12 12.37 -11.69
C ARG A 170 20.42 11.26 -10.68
N ARG A 171 21.49 10.47 -10.91
CA ARG A 171 21.97 9.47 -9.93
C ARG A 171 22.35 10.10 -8.60
N VAL A 172 23.10 11.21 -8.62
CA VAL A 172 23.42 11.98 -7.41
C VAL A 172 22.14 12.49 -6.76
N GLY A 173 21.20 13.03 -7.54
CA GLY A 173 19.88 13.42 -7.05
C GLY A 173 19.12 12.29 -6.36
N ALA A 174 19.12 11.09 -6.94
CA ALA A 174 18.47 9.90 -6.38
C ALA A 174 19.12 9.45 -5.07
N VAL A 175 20.46 9.46 -4.98
CA VAL A 175 21.19 9.17 -3.73
C VAL A 175 20.84 10.19 -2.65
N LEU A 176 20.81 11.48 -2.98
CA LEU A 176 20.44 12.53 -2.04
C LEU A 176 19.00 12.41 -1.57
N ALA A 177 18.06 12.10 -2.48
CA ALA A 177 16.66 11.86 -2.14
C ALA A 177 16.49 10.65 -1.22
N LEU A 178 17.20 9.55 -1.50
CA LEU A 178 17.20 8.34 -0.67
C LEU A 178 17.78 8.64 0.72
N ALA A 179 18.90 9.36 0.79
CA ALA A 179 19.52 9.75 2.05
C ALA A 179 18.61 10.67 2.88
N ALA A 180 17.96 11.65 2.25
CA ALA A 180 17.00 12.53 2.90
C ALA A 180 15.78 11.76 3.43
N SER A 181 15.23 10.84 2.62
CA SER A 181 14.12 9.97 3.05
C SER A 181 14.51 9.07 4.22
N GLY A 182 15.71 8.49 4.19
CA GLY A 182 16.28 7.70 5.29
C GLY A 182 16.49 8.52 6.56
N ALA A 183 16.96 9.76 6.45
CA ALA A 183 17.11 10.67 7.58
C ALA A 183 15.77 11.02 8.22
N VAL A 184 14.73 11.31 7.42
CA VAL A 184 13.37 11.52 7.93
C VAL A 184 12.86 10.27 8.66
N GLY A 185 13.06 9.09 8.08
CA GLY A 185 12.72 7.82 8.73
C GLY A 185 13.40 7.65 10.08
N ALA A 186 14.71 7.85 10.15
CA ALA A 186 15.50 7.74 11.38
C ALA A 186 15.07 8.72 12.48
N LEU A 187 14.56 9.90 12.10
CA LEU A 187 14.07 10.92 13.05
C LEU A 187 12.66 10.64 13.54
N VAL A 188 11.79 10.07 12.70
CA VAL A 188 10.33 9.99 12.96
C VAL A 188 9.91 8.64 13.55
N LEU A 189 10.56 7.52 13.18
CA LEU A 189 10.12 6.16 13.53
C LEU A 189 9.97 5.92 15.04
N ASP A 190 10.90 6.44 15.84
CA ASP A 190 10.87 6.31 17.30
C ASP A 190 10.29 7.55 18.02
N ALA A 191 9.91 8.59 17.25
CA ALA A 191 9.39 9.82 17.81
C ALA A 191 7.96 9.63 18.32
N ARG A 192 7.69 10.10 19.53
CA ARG A 192 6.34 10.28 20.06
C ARG A 192 6.19 11.72 20.49
N LEU A 193 5.18 12.39 19.95
CA LEU A 193 4.86 13.75 20.34
C LEU A 193 3.70 13.73 21.34
N SER A 194 3.75 14.61 22.33
CA SER A 194 2.60 14.88 23.18
C SER A 194 1.53 15.58 22.34
N ALA A 195 0.66 14.80 21.70
CA ALA A 195 -0.41 15.32 20.87
C ALA A 195 -1.65 15.64 21.74
N PRO A 196 -2.30 16.80 21.52
CA PRO A 196 -3.59 17.11 22.18
C PRO A 196 -4.72 16.13 21.78
N LEU A 197 -4.57 15.47 20.63
CA LEU A 197 -5.53 14.52 20.07
C LEU A 197 -4.76 13.27 19.57
N GLY A 198 -5.08 12.09 20.11
CA GLY A 198 -4.53 10.80 19.67
C GLY A 198 -3.28 10.33 20.42
N ASP A 199 -2.71 9.20 19.97
CA ASP A 199 -1.63 8.46 20.66
C ASP A 199 -0.23 9.08 20.50
N GLY A 200 -0.12 10.26 19.89
CA GLY A 200 1.16 10.93 19.65
C GLY A 200 1.98 10.36 18.49
N ASP A 201 1.35 9.58 17.60
CA ASP A 201 1.97 9.05 16.38
C ASP A 201 2.27 10.18 15.39
N VAL A 202 3.52 10.24 14.95
CA VAL A 202 4.07 11.29 14.09
C VAL A 202 4.02 10.89 12.62
N LEU A 203 3.79 9.60 12.32
CA LEU A 203 3.78 9.07 10.95
C LEU A 203 2.64 9.64 10.11
N LEU A 204 1.43 9.77 10.67
CA LEU A 204 0.26 10.26 9.96
C LEU A 204 0.45 11.72 9.48
N PRO A 205 0.86 12.69 10.32
CA PRO A 205 1.20 14.04 9.89
C PRO A 205 2.36 14.09 8.88
N VAL A 206 3.42 13.30 9.10
CA VAL A 206 4.60 13.29 8.22
C VAL A 206 4.23 12.77 6.83
N PHE A 207 3.50 11.66 6.73
CA PHE A 207 3.04 11.16 5.43
C PHE A 207 2.07 12.11 4.76
N SER A 208 1.17 12.74 5.50
CA SER A 208 0.25 13.75 4.96
C SER A 208 1.01 14.96 4.40
N GLY A 209 2.06 15.41 5.10
CA GLY A 209 2.93 16.50 4.64
C GLY A 209 3.80 16.12 3.45
N LEU A 210 4.40 14.93 3.44
CA LEU A 210 5.29 14.48 2.36
C LEU A 210 4.53 14.12 1.07
N PHE A 211 3.32 13.57 1.15
CA PHE A 211 2.55 13.15 -0.01
C PHE A 211 1.48 14.18 -0.43
N GLY A 212 0.81 14.82 0.54
CA GLY A 212 -0.28 15.75 0.25
C GLY A 212 0.19 17.15 -0.15
N LEU A 213 1.11 17.74 0.62
CA LEU A 213 1.53 19.13 0.41
C LEU A 213 2.14 19.37 -0.99
N PRO A 214 3.02 18.53 -1.55
CA PRO A 214 3.58 18.78 -2.89
C PRO A 214 2.51 18.81 -3.98
N VAL A 215 1.49 17.94 -3.89
CA VAL A 215 0.37 17.90 -4.84
C VAL A 215 -0.46 19.18 -4.74
N LEU A 216 -0.76 19.64 -3.52
CA LEU A 216 -1.49 20.88 -3.29
C LEU A 216 -0.70 22.11 -3.74
N LEU A 217 0.61 22.16 -3.48
CA LEU A 217 1.47 23.25 -3.95
C LEU A 217 1.62 23.26 -5.47
N ALA A 218 1.70 22.10 -6.11
CA ALA A 218 1.70 21.99 -7.57
C ALA A 218 0.38 22.49 -8.16
N ALA A 219 -0.75 22.14 -7.52
CA ALA A 219 -2.07 22.59 -7.93
C ALA A 219 -2.25 24.10 -7.87
N LEU A 220 -1.77 24.73 -6.80
CA LEU A 220 -1.81 26.19 -6.64
C LEU A 220 -0.98 26.93 -7.71
N ARG A 221 0.00 26.27 -8.32
CA ARG A 221 0.87 26.82 -9.36
C ARG A 221 0.43 26.47 -10.79
N GLY A 222 -0.56 25.59 -10.94
CA GLY A 222 -1.03 25.14 -12.24
C GLY A 222 -1.88 26.19 -12.95
N GLN A 223 -1.84 26.21 -14.28
CA GLN A 223 -2.71 27.06 -15.11
C GLN A 223 -4.08 26.40 -15.40
N GLY A 224 -4.39 25.29 -14.72
CA GLY A 224 -5.59 24.47 -14.97
C GLY A 224 -5.38 23.39 -16.04
N VAL A 225 -6.41 22.57 -16.23
CA VAL A 225 -6.39 21.44 -17.20
C VAL A 225 -6.68 21.97 -18.61
N PRO A 226 -5.81 21.73 -19.61
CA PRO A 226 -6.07 22.15 -20.98
C PRO A 226 -7.27 21.40 -21.59
N PRO A 227 -7.83 21.85 -22.73
CA PRO A 227 -8.91 21.14 -23.41
C PRO A 227 -8.56 19.67 -23.69
N GLN A 228 -9.52 18.77 -23.45
CA GLN A 228 -9.32 17.32 -23.52
C GLN A 228 -10.08 16.70 -24.71
N GLY A 229 -9.40 15.82 -25.44
CA GLY A 229 -9.91 15.13 -26.62
C GLY A 229 -10.77 13.89 -26.32
N SER A 230 -10.78 12.95 -27.26
CA SER A 230 -11.54 11.70 -27.17
C SER A 230 -11.06 10.82 -26.01
N PRO A 231 -11.96 10.09 -25.33
CA PRO A 231 -11.59 9.09 -24.33
C PRO A 231 -11.15 7.75 -24.95
N GLU A 232 -11.01 7.65 -26.27
CA GLU A 232 -10.55 6.41 -26.91
C GLU A 232 -9.14 6.01 -26.44
N ILE A 233 -8.89 4.71 -26.39
CA ILE A 233 -7.58 4.15 -26.09
C ILE A 233 -6.96 3.69 -27.41
N PRO A 234 -6.18 4.54 -28.12
CA PRO A 234 -5.55 4.20 -29.39
C PRO A 234 -4.24 3.44 -29.15
N VAL A 235 -4.29 2.36 -28.35
CA VAL A 235 -3.18 1.42 -28.18
C VAL A 235 -3.67 -0.01 -28.27
N PRO A 236 -2.82 -0.94 -28.73
CA PRO A 236 -3.20 -2.34 -28.85
C PRO A 236 -3.56 -2.92 -27.49
N LYS A 237 -4.62 -3.73 -27.46
CA LYS A 237 -5.10 -4.41 -26.24
C LYS A 237 -4.01 -5.29 -25.60
N SER A 238 -3.08 -5.80 -26.39
CA SER A 238 -1.93 -6.58 -25.92
C SER A 238 -1.00 -5.75 -25.03
N LEU A 239 -0.69 -4.51 -25.40
CA LEU A 239 0.15 -3.62 -24.58
C LEU A 239 -0.53 -3.33 -23.24
N VAL A 240 -1.82 -3.03 -23.27
CA VAL A 240 -2.61 -2.79 -22.04
C VAL A 240 -2.66 -4.05 -21.17
N GLY A 241 -2.86 -5.22 -21.77
CA GLY A 241 -2.87 -6.50 -21.07
C GLY A 241 -1.51 -6.82 -20.43
N VAL A 242 -0.40 -6.67 -21.15
CA VAL A 242 0.95 -6.92 -20.62
C VAL A 242 1.28 -5.94 -19.49
N ALA A 243 0.99 -4.65 -19.67
CA ALA A 243 1.22 -3.65 -18.62
C ALA A 243 0.38 -3.92 -17.37
N ALA A 244 -0.88 -4.33 -17.55
CA ALA A 244 -1.76 -4.66 -16.43
C ALA A 244 -1.31 -5.92 -15.68
N VAL A 245 -0.86 -6.96 -16.39
CA VAL A 245 -0.32 -8.18 -15.78
C VAL A 245 0.99 -7.88 -15.05
N ALA A 246 1.91 -7.14 -15.68
CA ALA A 246 3.16 -6.70 -15.06
C ALA A 246 2.88 -5.91 -13.78
N GLY A 247 1.96 -4.94 -13.84
CA GLY A 247 1.54 -4.15 -12.68
C GLY A 247 0.91 -5.02 -11.58
N THR A 248 0.05 -5.97 -11.94
CA THR A 248 -0.56 -6.89 -10.97
C THR A 248 0.48 -7.76 -10.27
N VAL A 249 1.42 -8.34 -11.03
CA VAL A 249 2.50 -9.18 -10.48
C VAL A 249 3.41 -8.35 -9.59
N SER A 250 3.80 -7.15 -10.02
CA SER A 250 4.58 -6.23 -9.20
C SER A 250 3.84 -5.84 -7.92
N GLY A 251 2.53 -5.54 -8.01
CA GLY A 251 1.66 -5.28 -6.87
C GLY A 251 1.62 -6.46 -5.90
N ALA A 252 1.46 -7.66 -6.42
CA ALA A 252 1.50 -8.89 -5.64
C ALA A 252 2.82 -9.05 -4.89
N LEU A 253 3.97 -8.87 -5.56
CA LEU A 253 5.28 -9.01 -4.93
C LEU A 253 5.45 -8.01 -3.78
N VAL A 254 5.11 -6.74 -4.00
CA VAL A 254 5.31 -5.70 -2.98
C VAL A 254 4.28 -5.76 -1.85
N SER A 255 3.16 -6.46 -2.02
CA SER A 255 2.27 -6.78 -0.90
C SER A 255 2.93 -7.64 0.17
N TYR A 256 3.95 -8.43 -0.18
CA TYR A 256 4.67 -9.29 0.76
C TYR A 256 6.07 -8.77 1.12
N VAL A 257 6.65 -7.87 0.32
CA VAL A 257 7.96 -7.27 0.62
C VAL A 257 7.78 -6.00 1.44
N SER A 258 7.96 -6.12 2.76
CA SER A 258 7.93 -4.98 3.67
C SER A 258 8.97 -3.91 3.28
N GLY A 259 8.58 -2.64 3.31
CA GLY A 259 9.49 -1.52 3.03
C GLY A 259 9.63 -1.15 1.55
N VAL A 260 8.96 -1.86 0.63
CA VAL A 260 8.87 -1.47 -0.79
C VAL A 260 7.46 -0.95 -1.07
N SER A 261 7.36 0.28 -1.58
CA SER A 261 6.06 0.89 -1.90
C SER A 261 5.57 0.51 -3.30
N SER A 262 4.27 0.66 -3.54
CA SER A 262 3.67 0.51 -4.87
C SER A 262 4.33 1.42 -5.92
N ALA A 263 4.75 2.63 -5.55
CA ALA A 263 5.44 3.54 -6.47
C ALA A 263 6.80 2.99 -6.93
N VAL A 264 7.56 2.37 -6.01
CA VAL A 264 8.81 1.69 -6.33
C VAL A 264 8.54 0.48 -7.23
N ALA A 265 7.53 -0.33 -6.90
CA ALA A 265 7.12 -1.49 -7.69
C ALA A 265 6.74 -1.11 -9.12
N ALA A 266 5.93 -0.06 -9.28
CA ALA A 266 5.50 0.44 -10.57
C ALA A 266 6.69 0.93 -11.40
N THR A 267 7.60 1.68 -10.78
CA THR A 267 8.83 2.16 -11.46
C THR A 267 9.67 1.00 -11.97
N LEU A 268 9.85 -0.05 -11.15
CA LEU A 268 10.60 -1.25 -11.54
C LEU A 268 9.84 -2.13 -12.54
N SER A 269 8.51 -2.14 -12.53
CA SER A 269 7.71 -2.93 -13.50
C SER A 269 7.94 -2.49 -14.94
N ILE A 270 8.29 -1.22 -15.14
CA ILE A 270 8.46 -0.60 -16.45
C ILE A 270 9.82 -0.89 -17.06
N SER A 271 10.85 -1.17 -16.26
CA SER A 271 12.14 -1.62 -16.78
C SER A 271 12.10 -3.03 -17.35
N VAL A 272 11.07 -3.82 -17.00
CA VAL A 272 10.84 -5.18 -17.49
C VAL A 272 9.87 -5.22 -18.67
N LEU A 273 9.11 -4.14 -18.88
CA LEU A 273 8.23 -4.01 -20.04
C LEU A 273 9.10 -3.84 -21.30
N PRO A 274 8.86 -4.61 -22.39
CA PRO A 274 9.51 -4.38 -23.67
C PRO A 274 9.35 -2.92 -24.06
N SER A 275 10.38 -2.29 -24.64
CA SER A 275 10.39 -0.88 -25.08
C SER A 275 9.03 -0.50 -25.66
N ALA A 276 8.19 0.09 -24.82
CA ALA A 276 6.79 0.26 -25.18
C ALA A 276 6.75 1.41 -26.17
N ASP A 277 6.07 1.22 -27.30
CA ASP A 277 5.77 2.31 -28.24
C ASP A 277 5.01 3.47 -27.56
N ALA A 278 4.46 3.22 -26.37
CA ALA A 278 3.73 4.16 -25.54
C ALA A 278 4.11 4.04 -24.04
N PRO A 279 5.30 4.50 -23.62
CA PRO A 279 5.80 4.31 -22.26
C PRO A 279 4.91 4.99 -21.20
N ASP A 280 4.34 6.15 -21.53
CA ASP A 280 3.49 6.90 -20.59
C ASP A 280 2.17 6.20 -20.28
N ARG A 281 1.61 5.51 -21.28
CA ARG A 281 0.38 4.74 -21.14
C ARG A 281 0.64 3.44 -20.37
N ALA A 282 1.72 2.75 -20.71
CA ALA A 282 2.15 1.55 -19.99
C ALA A 282 2.44 1.86 -18.51
N PHE A 283 3.11 2.98 -18.22
CA PHE A 283 3.33 3.45 -16.85
C PHE A 283 2.01 3.61 -16.10
N LEU A 284 1.03 4.27 -16.70
CA LEU A 284 -0.25 4.56 -16.04
C LEU A 284 -1.04 3.28 -15.76
N VAL A 285 -1.14 2.37 -16.73
CA VAL A 285 -1.80 1.06 -16.56
C VAL A 285 -1.10 0.24 -15.49
N ALA A 286 0.23 0.14 -15.54
CA ALA A 286 1.00 -0.64 -14.57
C ALA A 286 0.87 -0.07 -13.16
N THR A 287 1.00 1.24 -12.99
CA THR A 287 0.93 1.91 -11.66
C THR A 287 -0.44 1.72 -11.02
N SER A 288 -1.53 1.91 -11.79
CA SER A 288 -2.89 1.63 -11.31
C SER A 288 -3.07 0.16 -10.96
N GLY A 289 -2.56 -0.75 -11.81
CA GLY A 289 -2.58 -2.18 -11.54
C GLY A 289 -1.85 -2.56 -10.24
N VAL A 290 -0.65 -1.99 -10.00
CA VAL A 290 0.11 -2.22 -8.76
C VAL A 290 -0.70 -1.76 -7.54
N ASN A 291 -1.23 -0.54 -7.55
CA ASN A 291 -1.97 0.00 -6.41
C ASN A 291 -3.19 -0.87 -6.06
N THR A 292 -3.99 -1.24 -7.07
CA THR A 292 -5.19 -2.04 -6.87
C THR A 292 -4.87 -3.48 -6.46
N ALA A 293 -3.92 -4.14 -7.14
CA ALA A 293 -3.49 -5.48 -6.75
C ALA A 293 -2.94 -5.50 -5.33
N ASN A 294 -2.11 -4.51 -4.98
CA ASN A 294 -1.53 -4.41 -3.65
C ASN A 294 -2.58 -4.27 -2.56
N THR A 295 -3.60 -3.44 -2.81
CA THR A 295 -4.71 -3.22 -1.87
C THR A 295 -5.48 -4.52 -1.61
N ILE A 296 -5.78 -5.28 -2.66
CA ILE A 296 -6.54 -6.53 -2.54
C ILE A 296 -5.69 -7.62 -1.89
N LEU A 297 -4.42 -7.77 -2.29
CA LEU A 297 -3.52 -8.83 -1.82
C LEU A 297 -3.01 -8.60 -0.40
N ALA A 298 -2.88 -7.35 0.04
CA ALA A 298 -2.56 -7.04 1.44
C ALA A 298 -3.56 -7.66 2.43
N LEU A 299 -4.83 -7.84 2.04
CA LEU A 299 -5.83 -8.48 2.89
C LEU A 299 -5.71 -10.00 2.93
N TRP A 300 -5.34 -10.62 1.81
CA TRP A 300 -5.02 -12.04 1.80
C TRP A 300 -3.86 -12.34 2.74
N LEU A 301 -2.85 -11.46 2.80
CA LEU A 301 -1.76 -11.53 3.79
C LEU A 301 -2.28 -11.39 5.23
N LEU A 302 -3.14 -10.41 5.51
CA LEU A 302 -3.68 -10.17 6.86
C LEU A 302 -4.52 -11.35 7.40
N GLN A 303 -5.33 -11.99 6.55
CA GLN A 303 -6.07 -13.21 6.93
C GLN A 303 -5.13 -14.35 7.32
N GLN A 304 -3.96 -14.46 6.66
CA GLN A 304 -2.96 -15.46 7.00
C GLN A 304 -2.32 -15.20 8.35
N CYS A 305 -2.00 -13.95 8.68
CA CYS A 305 -1.42 -13.60 9.98
C CYS A 305 -2.34 -14.00 11.14
N LYS A 306 -3.67 -13.84 10.98
CA LYS A 306 -4.65 -14.34 11.96
C LYS A 306 -4.65 -15.86 12.04
N HIS A 307 -4.79 -16.55 10.91
CA HIS A 307 -4.78 -18.02 10.88
C HIS A 307 -3.47 -18.63 11.41
N PHE A 308 -2.33 -17.97 11.17
CA PHE A 308 -1.02 -18.36 11.67
C PHE A 308 -0.86 -18.11 13.18
N SER A 309 -1.43 -17.01 13.69
CA SER A 309 -1.50 -16.74 15.12
C SER A 309 -2.35 -17.79 15.83
N ASP A 310 -3.53 -18.09 15.28
CA ASP A 310 -4.44 -19.10 15.82
C ASP A 310 -3.81 -20.50 15.78
N TRP A 311 -3.18 -20.89 14.67
CA TRP A 311 -2.42 -22.14 14.54
C TRP A 311 -1.26 -22.26 15.54
N ARG A 312 -0.56 -21.15 15.84
CA ARG A 312 0.50 -21.11 16.86
C ARG A 312 -0.06 -21.29 18.27
N HIS A 313 -1.25 -20.76 18.55
CA HIS A 313 -1.94 -20.95 19.83
C HIS A 313 -2.55 -22.36 19.97
N GLU A 314 -2.91 -23.01 18.86
CA GLU A 314 -3.46 -24.37 18.80
C GLU A 314 -2.37 -25.48 18.79
N GLY A 315 -1.10 -25.13 19.01
CA GLY A 315 -0.04 -26.12 19.20
C GLY A 315 0.47 -26.78 17.92
N GLY A 316 0.33 -26.12 16.77
CA GLY A 316 0.93 -26.57 15.52
C GLY A 316 2.45 -26.65 15.61
N VAL A 317 2.99 -27.86 15.60
CA VAL A 317 4.44 -28.11 15.60
C VAL A 317 4.99 -27.86 14.20
N TRP A 318 5.85 -26.85 14.06
CA TRP A 318 6.78 -26.76 12.94
C TRP A 318 8.09 -27.39 13.40
N GLU A 319 8.39 -28.59 12.91
CA GLU A 319 9.68 -29.21 13.14
C GLU A 319 10.73 -28.51 12.28
N ASN A 320 11.29 -27.43 12.83
CA ASN A 320 12.65 -27.00 12.54
C ASN A 320 13.13 -26.04 13.62
N ASP A 321 14.03 -26.54 14.45
CA ASP A 321 14.79 -25.81 15.44
C ASP A 321 15.50 -24.60 14.81
N ARG A 322 15.00 -23.40 15.11
CA ARG A 322 15.80 -22.22 15.49
C ARG A 322 14.88 -21.08 15.95
N PRO A 323 14.90 -20.68 17.23
CA PRO A 323 14.05 -19.60 17.72
C PRO A 323 14.48 -18.26 17.11
N LEU A 324 13.51 -17.55 16.53
CA LEU A 324 13.63 -16.15 16.12
C LEU A 324 14.06 -15.29 17.31
N ARG A 325 15.35 -14.93 17.34
CA ARG A 325 15.93 -13.98 18.30
C ARG A 325 15.45 -12.57 17.99
N PHE A 326 14.22 -12.23 18.39
CA PHE A 326 13.78 -10.82 18.47
C PHE A 326 13.11 -10.47 19.81
N ALA A 327 12.86 -11.42 20.70
CA ALA A 327 12.26 -11.15 22.02
C ALA A 327 13.26 -10.82 23.16
N SER A 328 14.58 -10.81 22.93
CA SER A 328 15.56 -10.72 24.02
C SER A 328 16.15 -9.31 24.29
N MET A 329 15.79 -8.26 23.55
CA MET A 329 16.40 -6.93 23.78
C MET A 329 15.63 -6.02 24.75
N LYS A 330 14.37 -6.34 25.10
CA LYS A 330 13.60 -5.55 26.07
C LYS A 330 13.77 -6.00 27.54
N SER A 331 14.31 -7.19 27.80
CA SER A 331 14.48 -7.74 29.15
C SER A 331 15.88 -7.50 29.75
N ARG A 332 16.91 -7.23 28.93
CA ARG A 332 18.30 -7.15 29.39
C ARG A 332 18.76 -5.81 29.99
N LYS A 333 17.85 -4.83 30.13
CA LYS A 333 18.13 -3.54 30.81
C LYS A 333 17.53 -3.41 32.21
N ARG A 334 16.82 -4.42 32.71
CA ARG A 334 16.16 -4.33 34.03
C ARG A 334 16.83 -5.11 35.17
N ASN A 335 17.81 -5.98 34.90
CA ASN A 335 18.48 -6.77 35.94
C ASN A 335 20.02 -6.77 35.82
N GLY A 336 20.67 -6.08 36.76
CA GLY A 336 22.11 -6.08 37.06
C GLY A 336 22.50 -4.70 37.58
N ARG A 337 22.90 -4.47 38.83
CA ARG A 337 23.35 -5.26 40.00
C ARG A 337 22.91 -4.46 41.24
N SER A 338 22.56 -5.06 42.38
CA SER A 338 23.56 -5.36 43.41
C SER A 338 23.10 -6.45 44.39
N MET A 339 24.10 -7.16 44.89
CA MET A 339 24.12 -8.39 45.69
C MET A 339 23.56 -8.28 47.12
N PRO A 340 23.41 -9.43 47.83
CA PRO A 340 22.58 -9.57 49.02
C PRO A 340 23.35 -9.27 50.30
N MET A 341 22.63 -8.95 51.38
CA MET A 341 23.11 -9.20 52.73
C MET A 341 21.95 -9.54 53.68
N ASN A 342 22.26 -10.50 54.53
CA ASN A 342 21.42 -11.31 55.38
C ASN A 342 20.72 -10.55 56.53
N THR A 343 19.79 -11.30 57.14
CA THR A 343 19.41 -11.36 58.57
C THR A 343 18.32 -10.46 59.17
N THR A 344 17.40 -11.18 59.84
CA THR A 344 16.54 -10.84 61.01
C THR A 344 15.41 -9.84 60.78
N SER A 345 14.20 -9.95 61.31
CA SER A 345 13.38 -10.96 62.00
C SER A 345 12.08 -10.18 62.36
N THR A 346 11.00 -10.90 62.67
CA THR A 346 9.91 -10.44 63.57
C THR A 346 8.72 -9.70 62.93
N THR A 347 7.57 -10.40 62.95
CA THR A 347 6.19 -9.98 63.30
C THR A 347 5.96 -8.49 63.57
N VAL A 348 4.90 -7.84 63.09
CA VAL A 348 3.44 -8.08 63.28
C VAL A 348 2.69 -7.51 62.08
#